data_AF-A0AAX1NC09-F1
#
_entry.id   AF-A0AAX1NC09-F1
#
_cell.length_a   1.000
_cell.length_b   1.000
_cell.length_c   1.000
_cell.angle_alpha   90.00
_cell.angle_beta   90.00
_cell.angle_gamma   90.00
#
_symmetry.space_group_name_H-M   'P 1'
#
loop_
_entity.id
_entity.type
_entity.pdbx_description
1 polymer ?
#
loop_
_entity_poly.entity_id
_entity_poly.type
_entity_poly.pdbx_seq_one_letter_code
_entity_poly.pdbx_strand_id
1 'polypeptide(L)'
;MSKELKTIKLLAGICLSNNISLQTIVRQMGIQASTFEIEEMVEQLFAQGYISNIEKSPKGVFCSITSTGTERAQELLESAI
;
A
#
# COMPACT_ATOMS: atom_id res chain seq x y z
N MET A 1 -6.28 -14.86 -3.79
CA MET A 1 -6.48 -13.39 -3.87
C MET A 1 -5.72 -12.88 -5.08
N SER A 2 -6.37 -12.13 -5.97
CA SER A 2 -5.71 -11.55 -7.15
C SER A 2 -4.68 -10.49 -6.74
N LYS A 3 -3.67 -10.25 -7.59
CA LYS A 3 -2.66 -9.19 -7.37
C LYS A 3 -3.32 -7.82 -7.17
N GLU A 4 -4.32 -7.51 -7.98
CA GLU A 4 -5.09 -6.27 -7.89
C GLU A 4 -5.78 -6.08 -6.52
N LEU A 5 -6.40 -7.14 -5.98
CA LEU A 5 -7.01 -7.06 -4.65
C LEU A 5 -5.97 -6.89 -3.53
N LYS A 6 -4.76 -7.46 -3.69
CA LYS A 6 -3.64 -7.21 -2.77
C LYS A 6 -3.20 -5.74 -2.85
N THR A 7 -3.07 -5.19 -4.05
CA THR A 7 -2.68 -3.79 -4.27
C THR A 7 -3.71 -2.82 -3.65
N ILE A 8 -5.01 -3.09 -3.84
CA ILE A 8 -6.11 -2.32 -3.24
C ILE A 8 -6.04 -2.37 -1.71
N LYS A 9 -5.91 -3.57 -1.13
CA LYS A 9 -5.76 -3.72 0.32
C LYS A 9 -4.50 -3.04 0.85
N LEU A 10 -3.41 -3.07 0.10
CA LEU A 10 -2.17 -2.40 0.48
C LEU A 10 -2.38 -0.88 0.51
N LEU A 11 -3.03 -0.30 -0.50
CA LEU A 11 -3.36 1.14 -0.53
C LEU A 11 -4.22 1.55 0.66
N ALA A 12 -5.28 0.79 0.97
CA ALA A 12 -6.11 1.02 2.15
C ALA A 12 -5.27 0.92 3.45
N GLY A 13 -4.40 -0.09 3.54
CA GLY A 13 -3.49 -0.26 4.67
C GLY A 13 -2.53 0.92 4.86
N ILE A 14 -1.96 1.43 3.76
CA ILE A 14 -1.10 2.63 3.77
C ILE A 14 -1.88 3.86 4.23
N CYS A 15 -3.12 4.04 3.77
CA CYS A 15 -3.98 5.15 4.19
C CYS A 15 -4.30 5.12 5.70
N LEU A 16 -4.47 3.91 6.27
CA LEU A 16 -4.82 3.72 7.67
C LEU A 16 -3.60 3.68 8.61
N SER A 17 -2.40 3.61 8.06
CA SER A 17 -1.17 3.38 8.82
C SER A 17 -0.21 4.55 8.70
N ASN A 18 0.19 5.12 9.84
CA ASN A 18 1.19 6.17 9.88
C ASN A 18 2.57 5.63 10.29
N ASN A 19 3.58 5.92 9.48
CA ASN A 19 5.00 5.75 9.80
C ASN A 19 5.43 4.30 10.17
N ILE A 20 4.84 3.30 9.51
CA ILE A 20 5.24 1.89 9.62
C ILE A 20 5.64 1.31 8.27
N SER A 21 6.44 0.25 8.30
CA SER A 21 6.93 -0.38 7.07
C SER A 21 5.83 -1.13 6.33
N LEU A 22 5.92 -1.17 5.00
CA LEU A 22 4.98 -1.88 4.14
C LEU A 22 4.92 -3.38 4.46
N GLN A 23 6.02 -3.99 4.88
CA GLN A 23 6.04 -5.38 5.34
C GLN A 23 5.17 -5.59 6.59
N THR A 24 5.04 -4.56 7.43
CA THR A 24 4.16 -4.59 8.60
C THR A 24 2.70 -4.41 8.18
N ILE A 25 2.43 -3.45 7.29
CA ILE A 25 1.08 -3.21 6.74
C ILE A 25 0.54 -4.47 6.06
N VAL A 26 1.33 -5.09 5.18
CA VAL A 26 0.98 -6.33 4.45
C VAL A 26 0.59 -7.44 5.43
N ARG A 27 1.34 -7.60 6.52
CA ARG A 27 1.02 -8.57 7.58
C ARG A 27 -0.27 -8.24 8.32
N GLN A 28 -0.48 -6.97 8.69
CA GLN A 28 -1.69 -6.52 9.39
C GLN A 28 -2.95 -6.66 8.52
N MET A 29 -2.82 -6.45 7.21
CA MET A 29 -3.93 -6.56 6.25
C MET A 29 -4.24 -8.01 5.82
N GLY A 30 -3.51 -8.99 6.36
CA GLY A 30 -3.64 -10.41 6.02
C GLY A 30 -3.23 -10.72 4.58
N ILE A 31 -2.33 -9.92 4.01
CA ILE A 31 -1.84 -10.10 2.65
C ILE A 31 -0.65 -11.06 2.70
N GLN A 32 -0.78 -12.21 2.06
CA GLN A 32 0.36 -13.09 1.78
C GLN A 32 1.06 -12.58 0.53
N ALA A 33 2.23 -11.95 0.68
CA ALA A 33 3.05 -11.45 -0.41
C ALA A 33 4.54 -11.65 -0.11
N SER A 34 5.29 -12.06 -1.12
CA SER A 34 6.76 -12.04 -1.10
C SER A 34 7.30 -10.61 -1.13
N THR A 35 8.56 -10.40 -0.75
CA THR A 35 9.21 -9.08 -0.86
C THR A 35 9.12 -8.54 -2.29
N PHE A 36 9.33 -9.40 -3.29
CA PHE A 36 9.20 -9.04 -4.70
C PHE A 36 7.79 -8.56 -5.05
N GLU A 37 6.75 -9.29 -4.64
CA GLU A 37 5.36 -8.85 -4.85
C GLU A 37 5.05 -7.52 -4.16
N ILE A 38 5.61 -7.28 -2.97
CA ILE A 38 5.43 -6.00 -2.27
C ILE A 38 6.04 -4.87 -3.09
N GLU A 39 7.24 -5.05 -3.63
CA GLU A 39 7.88 -4.05 -4.48
C GLU A 39 7.08 -3.79 -5.77
N GLU A 40 6.57 -4.83 -6.43
CA GLU A 40 5.72 -4.65 -7.62
C GLU A 40 4.43 -3.87 -7.31
N MET A 41 3.78 -4.14 -6.16
CA MET A 41 2.58 -3.40 -5.75
C MET A 41 2.91 -1.94 -5.45
N VAL A 42 4.07 -1.67 -4.84
CA VAL A 42 4.55 -0.31 -4.53
C VAL A 42 4.85 0.46 -5.81
N GLU A 43 5.56 -0.15 -6.75
CA GLU A 43 5.85 0.47 -8.05
C GLU A 43 4.56 0.78 -8.81
N GLN A 44 3.57 -0.13 -8.75
CA GLN A 44 2.25 0.11 -9.35
C GLN A 44 1.53 1.30 -8.70
N LEU A 45 1.47 1.37 -7.37
CA LEU A 45 0.82 2.47 -6.65
C LEU A 45 1.53 3.80 -6.88
N PHE A 46 2.86 3.78 -7.02
CA PHE A 46 3.66 4.97 -7.32
C PHE A 46 3.43 5.45 -8.75
N ALA A 47 3.43 4.54 -9.73
CA ALA A 47 3.13 4.87 -11.12
C ALA A 47 1.71 5.45 -11.29
N GLN A 48 0.77 5.06 -10.44
CA GLN A 48 -0.58 5.60 -10.38
C GLN A 48 -0.69 6.94 -9.62
N GLY A 49 0.40 7.41 -9.01
CA GLY A 49 0.44 8.66 -8.24
C GLY A 49 -0.22 8.58 -6.86
N TYR A 50 -0.53 7.37 -6.36
CA TYR A 50 -1.20 7.19 -5.07
C TYR A 50 -0.26 7.24 -3.88
N ILE A 51 1.03 6.98 -4.10
CA ILE A 51 2.07 7.07 -3.08
C ILE A 51 3.28 7.84 -3.61
N SER A 52 4.09 8.36 -2.70
CA SER A 52 5.32 9.09 -2.97
C SER A 52 6.39 8.77 -1.93
N ASN A 53 7.60 9.33 -2.10
CA ASN A 53 8.71 9.22 -1.14
C ASN A 53 9.01 7.77 -0.73
N ILE A 54 9.20 6.87 -1.71
CA ILE A 54 9.55 5.49 -1.42
C ILE A 54 10.96 5.46 -0.81
N GLU A 55 11.07 5.01 0.43
CA GLU A 55 12.32 4.83 1.14
C GLU A 55 12.55 3.34 1.39
N LYS A 56 13.69 2.82 0.93
CA LYS A 56 14.13 1.45 1.21
C LYS A 56 15.23 1.49 2.26
N SER A 57 15.03 0.80 3.38
CA SER A 57 16.02 0.67 4.45
C SER A 57 16.09 -0.78 4.96
N PRO A 58 17.11 -1.15 5.77
CA PRO A 58 17.15 -2.46 6.42
C PRO A 58 15.94 -2.75 7.32
N LYS A 59 15.20 -1.72 7.74
CA LYS A 59 13.99 -1.84 8.57
C LYS A 59 12.73 -2.12 7.74
N GLY A 60 12.81 -2.03 6.42
CA GLY A 60 11.71 -2.25 5.50
C GLY A 60 11.57 -1.15 4.46
N VAL A 61 10.48 -1.23 3.70
CA VAL A 61 10.09 -0.22 2.72
C VAL A 61 9.06 0.70 3.37
N PHE A 62 9.20 1.99 3.14
CA PHE A 62 8.31 3.04 3.63
C PHE A 62 7.87 3.91 2.45
N CYS A 63 6.69 4.52 2.56
CA CYS A 63 6.21 5.49 1.59
C CYS A 63 5.24 6.47 2.26
N SER A 64 5.01 7.60 1.60
CA SER A 64 3.95 8.55 1.95
C SER A 64 2.74 8.33 1.04
N ILE A 65 1.53 8.42 1.57
CA ILE A 65 0.33 8.48 0.74
C ILE A 65 0.17 9.90 0.16
N THR A 66 -0.30 10.01 -1.08
CA THR A 66 -0.64 11.30 -1.70
C THR A 66 -2.10 11.66 -1.43
N SER A 67 -2.51 12.89 -1.74
CA SER A 67 -3.93 13.28 -1.70
C SER A 67 -4.77 12.39 -2.60
N THR A 68 -4.32 12.14 -3.84
CA THR A 68 -4.99 11.25 -4.79
C THR A 68 -5.07 9.81 -4.29
N GLY A 69 -4.02 9.30 -3.63
CA GLY A 69 -4.06 7.98 -3.01
C GLY A 69 -5.04 7.90 -1.86
N THR A 70 -5.17 8.98 -1.09
CA THR A 70 -6.13 9.09 0.03
C THR A 70 -7.57 9.09 -0.48
N GLU A 71 -7.88 9.90 -1.50
CA GLU A 71 -9.19 9.92 -2.16
C GLU A 71 -9.54 8.53 -2.68
N ARG A 72 -8.61 7.89 -3.41
CA ARG A 72 -8.84 6.55 -3.94
C ARG A 72 -9.03 5.51 -2.83
N ALA A 73 -8.26 5.58 -1.75
CA ALA A 73 -8.42 4.70 -0.61
C ALA A 73 -9.79 4.89 0.07
N GLN A 74 -10.27 6.13 0.19
CA GLN A 74 -11.60 6.45 0.73
C GLN A 74 -12.71 5.86 -0.13
N GLU A 75 -12.68 6.05 -1.46
CA GLU A 75 -13.65 5.44 -2.38
C GLU A 75 -13.73 3.92 -2.22
N LEU A 76 -12.58 3.27 -2.03
CA LEU A 76 -12.48 1.82 -1.85
C LEU A 76 -13.03 1.36 -0.49
N LEU A 77 -12.86 2.17 0.56
CA LEU A 77 -13.40 1.89 1.88
C LEU A 77 -14.92 2.12 1.93
N GLU A 78 -15.42 3.16 1.26
CA GLU A 78 -16.85 3.47 1.20
C GLU A 78 -17.63 2.49 0.32
N SER A 79 -17.04 2.03 -0.78
CA SER A 79 -17.67 1.01 -1.66
C SER A 79 -17.66 -0.41 -1.10
N ALA A 80 -16.91 -0.64 -0.01
CA ALA A 80 -16.86 -1.92 0.68
C ALA A 80 -17.93 -2.05 1.80
N ILE A 81 -18.70 -0.98 2.07
CA ILE A 81 -19.79 -0.93 3.07
C ILE A 81 -21.14 -1.11 2.37
#